data_AF-A0A839E671-F1
#
_entry.id   AF-A0A839E671-F1
#
_cell.length_a   1.000
_cell.length_b   1.000
_cell.length_c   1.000
_cell.angle_alpha   90.00
_cell.angle_beta   90.00
_cell.angle_gamma   90.00
#
_symmetry.space_group_name_H-M   'P 1'
#
loop_
_entity.id
_entity.type
_entity.pdbx_description
1 polymer ?
#
loop_
_entity_poly.entity_id
_entity_poly.type
_entity_poly.pdbx_seq_one_letter_code
_entity_poly.pdbx_strand_id
1 'polypeptide(L)'
;MRTIVNGETMQDGNTRDMIFEVGEVLALVSRTMTLNPGDVIVTGTPDGVGYVRTPPVLLGPGDTVTIDIERIGTVTTPVVAHPSAC
;
A
#
# COMPACT_ATOMS: atom_id res chain seq x y z
N MET A 1 3.52 4.79 -8.72
CA MET A 1 3.13 3.62 -7.90
C MET A 1 1.66 3.41 -8.12
N ARG A 2 1.28 2.21 -8.56
CA ARG A 2 -0.10 1.88 -8.88
C ARG A 2 -0.59 0.72 -8.02
N THR A 3 -1.85 0.81 -7.60
CA THR A 3 -2.59 -0.29 -6.98
C THR A 3 -3.74 -0.65 -7.91
N ILE A 4 -3.81 -1.91 -8.31
CA ILE A 4 -4.79 -2.45 -9.26
C ILE A 4 -5.58 -3.55 -8.56
N VAL A 5 -6.91 -3.48 -8.59
CA VAL A 5 -7.81 -4.50 -8.05
C VAL A 5 -8.60 -5.09 -9.21
N ASN A 6 -8.48 -6.39 -9.44
CA ASN A 6 -9.17 -7.10 -10.53
C ASN A 6 -8.98 -6.47 -11.93
N GLY A 7 -7.81 -5.88 -12.19
CA GLY A 7 -7.49 -5.19 -13.44
C GLY A 7 -7.90 -3.71 -13.48
N GLU A 8 -8.66 -3.22 -12.49
CA GLU A 8 -9.04 -1.81 -12.37
C GLU A 8 -8.02 -1.04 -11.51
N THR A 9 -7.52 0.08 -12.01
CA THR A 9 -6.56 0.92 -11.26
C THR A 9 -7.30 1.67 -10.15
N MET A 10 -7.00 1.32 -8.90
CA MET A 10 -7.59 1.92 -7.71
C MET A 10 -6.76 3.07 -7.13
N GLN A 11 -5.44 3.05 -7.33
CA GLN A 11 -4.56 4.13 -6.92
C GLN A 11 -3.48 4.32 -7.98
N ASP A 12 -3.10 5.57 -8.24
CA ASP A 12 -1.98 5.92 -9.10
C ASP A 12 -1.32 7.21 -8.57
N GLY A 13 -0.19 7.06 -7.89
CA GLY A 13 0.48 8.17 -7.21
C GLY A 13 1.99 8.16 -7.41
N ASN A 14 2.65 9.28 -7.13
CA ASN A 14 4.09 9.44 -7.25
C ASN A 14 4.72 9.79 -5.89
N THR A 15 5.94 9.32 -5.63
CA THR A 15 6.66 9.60 -4.37
C THR A 15 6.99 11.08 -4.19
N ARG A 16 7.03 11.87 -5.26
CA ARG A 16 7.18 13.34 -5.19
C ARG A 16 5.99 14.05 -4.51
N ASP A 17 4.86 13.36 -4.35
CA ASP A 17 3.64 13.89 -3.73
C ASP A 17 3.57 13.51 -2.23
N MET A 18 4.63 12.92 -1.67
CA MET A 18 4.71 12.59 -0.24
C MET A 18 4.72 13.86 0.61
N ILE A 19 3.92 13.88 1.68
CA ILE A 19 3.89 15.00 2.63
C ILE A 19 5.19 15.10 3.43
N PHE A 20 5.79 13.94 3.75
CA PHE A 20 7.09 13.84 4.40
C PHE A 20 8.00 12.97 3.54
N GLU A 21 9.13 13.51 3.12
CA GLU A 21 10.11 12.78 2.32
C GLU A 21 10.76 11.66 3.13
N VAL A 22 11.38 10.68 2.46
CA VAL A 22 11.98 9.49 3.11
C VAL A 22 12.96 9.88 4.22
N GLY A 23 13.78 10.91 4.02
CA GLY A 23 14.72 11.41 5.02
C GLY A 23 14.04 11.97 6.28
N GLU A 24 12.90 12.64 6.12
CA GLU A 24 12.13 13.19 7.24
C GLU A 24 11.46 12.09 8.05
N VAL A 25 10.91 11.08 7.37
CA VAL A 25 10.35 9.88 8.00
C VAL A 25 11.42 9.17 8.82
N LEU A 26 12.60 8.91 8.24
CA LEU A 26 13.70 8.27 8.95
C LEU A 26 14.13 9.07 10.18
N ALA A 27 14.30 10.39 10.04
CA ALA A 27 14.72 11.25 11.13
C ALA A 27 13.68 11.32 12.26
N LEU A 28 12.38 11.31 11.94
CA LEU A 28 11.32 11.27 12.94
C LEU A 28 11.34 9.95 13.70
N VAL A 29 11.30 8.83 12.97
CA VAL A 29 11.23 7.49 13.57
C VAL A 29 12.46 7.22 14.45
N SER A 30 13.67 7.57 13.99
CA SER A 30 14.91 7.32 14.72
C SER A 30 15.08 8.17 15.98
N ARG A 31 14.34 9.27 16.12
CA ARG A 31 14.28 10.06 17.37
C ARG A 31 13.32 9.44 18.39
N THR A 32 12.34 8.68 17.94
CA THR A 32 11.31 8.07 18.79
C THR A 32 11.70 6.66 19.23
N MET A 33 12.37 5.89 18.36
CA MET A 33 12.83 4.53 18.67
C MET A 33 14.13 4.19 17.95
N THR A 34 14.84 3.18 18.46
CA THR A 34 16.04 2.65 17.78
C THR A 34 15.62 1.86 16.55
N LEU A 35 16.18 2.22 15.38
CA LEU A 35 16.07 1.43 14.16
C LEU A 35 17.22 0.40 14.12
N ASN A 36 16.88 -0.85 13.84
CA ASN A 36 17.82 -1.94 13.69
C ASN A 36 18.03 -2.30 12.21
N PRO A 37 19.20 -2.84 11.84
CA PRO A 37 19.40 -3.40 10.52
C PRO A 37 18.35 -4.46 10.18
N GLY A 38 17.65 -4.27 9.06
CA GLY A 38 16.57 -5.16 8.62
C GLY A 38 15.15 -4.66 8.94
N ASP A 39 15.01 -3.56 9.69
CA ASP A 39 13.70 -2.95 9.91
C ASP A 39 13.08 -2.43 8.60
N VAL A 40 11.76 -2.59 8.49
CA VAL A 40 10.98 -2.16 7.32
C VAL A 40 10.00 -1.07 7.73
N ILE A 41 10.09 0.09 7.07
CA ILE A 41 9.17 1.22 7.27
C ILE A 41 8.26 1.33 6.05
N VAL A 42 6.95 1.28 6.28
CA VAL A 42 5.94 1.52 5.24
C VAL A 42 5.60 3.01 5.23
N THR A 43 5.97 3.71 4.15
CA THR A 43 6.00 5.18 4.08
C THR A 43 4.66 5.83 3.72
N GLY A 44 3.56 5.07 3.75
CA GLY A 44 2.22 5.56 3.43
C GLY A 44 1.70 5.09 2.08
N THR A 45 0.55 5.64 1.69
CA THR A 45 -0.18 5.29 0.47
C THR A 45 -0.75 6.57 -0.18
N PRO A 46 -0.84 6.66 -1.52
CA PRO A 46 -1.51 7.75 -2.21
C PRO A 46 -3.02 7.73 -1.97
N ASP A 47 -3.73 8.68 -2.58
CA ASP A 47 -5.19 8.72 -2.56
C ASP A 47 -5.82 7.49 -3.26
N GLY A 48 -7.15 7.37 -3.16
CA GLY A 48 -7.90 6.32 -3.85
C GLY A 48 -8.11 5.02 -3.08
N VAL A 49 -7.72 4.95 -1.80
CA VAL A 49 -8.02 3.78 -0.94
C VAL A 49 -9.52 3.47 -0.94
N GLY A 50 -9.87 2.19 -1.05
CA GLY A 50 -11.24 1.76 -1.34
C GLY A 50 -12.31 2.26 -0.37
N TYR A 51 -11.95 2.45 0.91
CA TYR A 51 -12.85 2.93 1.96
C TYR A 51 -13.31 4.39 1.76
N VAL A 52 -12.50 5.25 1.12
CA VAL A 52 -12.87 6.67 0.92
C VAL A 52 -13.70 6.92 -0.35
N ARG A 53 -13.93 5.88 -1.16
CA ARG A 53 -14.70 5.97 -2.41
C ARG A 53 -16.19 6.04 -2.11
N THR A 54 -16.97 6.56 -3.06
CA THR A 54 -18.44 6.62 -3.00
C THR A 54 -19.04 5.99 -4.26
N PRO A 55 -19.62 4.77 -4.19
CA PRO A 55 -19.67 3.89 -3.01
C PRO A 55 -18.30 3.34 -2.60
N PRO A 56 -18.12 2.88 -1.33
CA PRO A 56 -16.87 2.24 -0.92
C PRO A 56 -16.60 0.96 -1.72
N VAL A 57 -15.33 0.74 -2.03
CA VAL A 57 -14.86 -0.48 -2.72
C VAL A 57 -14.02 -1.28 -1.72
N LEU A 58 -14.61 -2.30 -1.10
CA LEU A 58 -13.93 -3.15 -0.13
C LEU A 58 -13.57 -4.48 -0.77
N LEU A 59 -12.43 -5.04 -0.38
CA LEU A 59 -11.96 -6.33 -0.89
C LEU A 59 -12.81 -7.48 -0.34
N GLY A 60 -13.07 -8.46 -1.19
CA GLY A 60 -13.73 -9.72 -0.85
C GLY A 60 -12.98 -10.95 -1.37
N PRO A 61 -13.35 -12.16 -0.90
CA PRO A 61 -12.78 -13.40 -1.43
C PRO A 61 -12.94 -13.48 -2.96
N GLY A 62 -11.86 -13.86 -3.65
CA GLY A 62 -11.80 -13.93 -5.10
C GLY A 62 -11.16 -12.70 -5.75
N ASP A 63 -11.03 -11.59 -5.02
CA ASP A 63 -10.32 -10.42 -5.51
C ASP A 63 -8.82 -10.67 -5.64
N THR A 64 -8.18 -9.95 -6.55
CA THR A 64 -6.73 -9.93 -6.71
C THR A 64 -6.22 -8.50 -6.67
N VAL A 65 -5.27 -8.23 -5.78
CA VAL A 65 -4.63 -6.91 -5.63
C VAL A 65 -3.22 -6.98 -6.20
N THR A 66 -2.90 -6.08 -7.13
CA THR A 66 -1.56 -5.93 -7.71
C THR A 66 -1.01 -4.56 -7.37
N ILE A 67 0.18 -4.52 -6.76
CA ILE A 67 0.91 -3.28 -6.46
C ILE A 67 2.13 -3.24 -7.39
N ASP A 68 2.27 -2.13 -8.10
CA ASP A 68 3.33 -1.90 -9.08
C ASP A 68 4.11 -0.62 -8.75
N ILE A 69 5.42 -0.76 -8.56
CA ILE A 69 6.33 0.37 -8.32
C ILE A 69 7.41 0.36 -9.40
N GLU A 70 7.47 1.48 -10.13
CA GLU A 70 8.47 1.70 -11.16
C GLU A 70 9.88 1.44 -10.61
N ARG A 71 10.69 0.70 -11.36
CA ARG A 71 12.09 0.33 -11.04
C ARG A 71 12.28 -0.62 -9.85
N ILE A 72 11.22 -1.04 -9.15
CA ILE A 72 11.29 -2.06 -8.09
C ILE A 72 10.66 -3.36 -8.57
N GLY A 73 9.43 -3.29 -9.07
CA GLY A 73 8.70 -4.46 -9.57
C GLY A 73 7.25 -4.47 -9.11
N THR A 74 6.64 -5.65 -9.27
CA THR A 74 5.20 -5.85 -9.09
C THR A 74 4.95 -7.00 -8.13
N VAL A 75 3.99 -6.85 -7.22
CA VAL A 75 3.53 -7.89 -6.29
C VAL A 75 2.03 -8.07 -6.48
N THR A 76 1.59 -9.30 -6.69
CA THR A 76 0.18 -9.67 -6.82
C THR A 76 -0.22 -10.61 -5.70
N THR A 77 -1.27 -10.23 -4.96
CA THR A 77 -1.77 -10.96 -3.79
C THR A 77 -3.25 -11.30 -3.99
N PRO A 78 -3.63 -12.58 -3.99
CA PRO A 78 -5.03 -13.00 -4.02
C PRO A 78 -5.68 -12.84 -2.64
N VAL A 79 -6.94 -12.40 -2.62
CA VAL A 79 -7.78 -12.35 -1.42
C VAL A 79 -8.58 -13.63 -1.34
N VAL A 80 -8.40 -14.37 -0.24
CA VAL A 80 -9.08 -15.64 0.01
C VAL A 80 -9.89 -15.55 1.30
N ALA A 81 -11.03 -16.26 1.33
CA ALA A 81 -11.80 -16.38 2.55
C ALA A 81 -10.99 -17.11 3.64
N HIS A 82 -11.21 -16.74 4.89
CA HIS A 82 -10.68 -17.52 6.00
C HIS A 82 -11.29 -18.95 5.95
N PRO A 83 -10.50 -20.03 6.05
CA PRO A 83 -10.98 -21.40 5.85
C PRO A 83 -12.12 -21.82 6.78
N SER A 84 -12.24 -21.18 7.95
CA SER A 84 -13.28 -21.47 8.96
C SER A 84 -14.50 -20.54 8.89
N ALA A 85 -14.61 -19.69 7.88
CA ALA A 85 -15.83 -18.92 7.63
C ALA A 85 -16.83 -19.79 6.86
N CYS A 86 -17.55 -20.64 7.60
CA CYS A 86 -18.78 -21.33 7.20
C CYS A 86 -19.77 -21.20 8.35
#